data_AF-A0AAD5L257-F1
#
_entry.id   AF-A0AAD5L257-F1
#
_cell.length_a   1.000
_cell.length_b   1.000
_cell.length_c   1.000
_cell.angle_alpha   90.00
_cell.angle_beta   90.00
_cell.angle_gamma   90.00
#
_symmetry.space_group_name_H-M   'P 1'
#
loop_
_entity.id
_entity.type
_entity.pdbx_description
1 polymer ?
#
loop_
_entity_poly.entity_id
_entity_poly.type
_entity_poly.pdbx_seq_one_letter_code
_entity_poly.pdbx_strand_id
1 'polypeptide(L)'
;MDCNNGVPSQTSTLSRAEKALVKRNVNRSTLTTAPDTLFLEDSATEDSAKTKKAKNQPRGYAFWALVFALCVVALGNFFLTVTIFSVLRVTKTMENIEVVPSANLIKFFGELEMNKLIKADGKISGFNESPVTVNSHGSDLTLKVMDDLEPEISITQDKVEFQKVDSFEIFEPKTTPKTNAFSTTFPNFGLPEGVLNLHIKKATANRITSKLEGSLLIRSEKAIRAKGKEGMRIRGREVLFRADQDLLLRSINGSVILNGADGVIMDVDTMSLTGRLEDHNSTKMAEYKLCICMPAGQLFRIPVLEGTDTINCDSIDLTGDDNPCV
;
A
#
# COMPACT_ATOMS: atom_id res chain seq x y z
N MET A 1 8.07 78.42 -57.90
CA MET A 1 8.46 78.54 -59.31
C MET A 1 8.72 77.14 -59.86
N ASP A 2 8.10 76.64 -60.94
CA ASP A 2 6.89 77.14 -61.64
C ASP A 2 6.15 75.99 -62.37
N CYS A 3 4.98 76.35 -62.90
CA CYS A 3 3.91 75.55 -63.50
C CYS A 3 4.28 74.38 -64.45
N ASN A 4 3.76 73.20 -64.10
CA ASN A 4 2.77 72.37 -64.85
C ASN A 4 2.55 72.61 -66.36
N ASN A 5 2.38 71.49 -67.10
CA ASN A 5 1.57 71.22 -68.33
C ASN A 5 2.31 70.23 -69.26
N GLY A 6 1.68 69.25 -69.93
CA GLY A 6 0.27 68.83 -69.94
C GLY A 6 0.08 67.48 -70.68
N VAL A 7 -1.15 66.96 -70.77
CA VAL A 7 -1.46 65.62 -71.33
C VAL A 7 -2.49 65.71 -72.46
N PRO A 8 -2.24 65.05 -73.60
CA PRO A 8 -3.13 63.99 -74.11
C PRO A 8 -2.31 62.73 -74.47
N SER A 9 -2.69 61.49 -74.13
CA SER A 9 -3.98 60.80 -74.33
C SER A 9 -4.37 60.60 -75.80
N GLN A 10 -3.90 59.49 -76.39
CA GLN A 10 -4.79 58.50 -77.02
C GLN A 10 -4.09 57.17 -77.32
N THR A 11 -4.82 56.06 -77.12
CA THR A 11 -4.36 54.69 -77.42
C THR A 11 -5.07 54.13 -78.64
N SER A 12 -4.33 53.70 -79.66
CA SER A 12 -4.85 52.92 -80.79
C SER A 12 -3.90 51.79 -81.21
N THR A 13 -4.09 50.65 -80.57
CA THR A 13 -4.17 49.31 -81.21
C THR A 13 -3.42 49.09 -82.53
N LEU A 14 -2.24 48.45 -82.48
CA LEU A 14 -1.59 47.80 -83.64
C LEU A 14 -1.24 46.32 -83.36
N SER A 15 -1.04 45.56 -84.44
CA SER A 15 -1.35 44.12 -84.48
C SER A 15 -0.24 43.18 -83.98
N ARG A 16 -0.65 42.00 -83.52
CA ARG A 16 0.27 40.93 -83.03
C ARG A 16 1.16 40.33 -84.12
N ALA A 17 0.89 40.56 -85.41
CA ALA A 17 1.67 40.00 -86.51
C ALA A 17 3.11 40.55 -86.58
N GLU A 18 3.29 41.86 -86.38
CA GLU A 18 4.58 42.53 -86.66
C GLU A 18 5.65 42.18 -85.61
N LYS A 19 5.25 41.94 -84.36
CA LYS A 19 6.16 41.49 -83.29
C LYS A 19 6.71 40.07 -83.49
N ALA A 20 6.23 39.31 -84.48
CA ALA A 20 6.74 37.98 -84.80
C ALA A 20 7.89 37.98 -85.83
N LEU A 21 8.04 39.03 -86.65
CA LEU A 21 9.05 39.08 -87.72
C LEU A 21 10.47 39.42 -87.21
N VAL A 22 10.58 40.29 -86.20
CA VAL A 22 11.87 40.76 -85.67
C VAL A 22 12.71 39.62 -85.05
N LYS A 23 12.08 38.57 -84.50
CA LYS A 23 12.78 37.50 -83.75
C LYS A 23 13.25 36.31 -84.61
N ARG A 24 13.28 36.43 -85.94
CA ARG A 24 13.56 35.30 -86.85
C ARG A 24 14.81 35.42 -87.72
N ASN A 25 15.57 36.52 -87.62
CA ASN A 25 16.59 36.87 -88.61
C ASN A 25 17.95 37.30 -87.99
N VAL A 26 18.43 36.62 -86.94
CA VAL A 26 19.69 36.95 -86.24
C VAL A 26 20.72 35.81 -86.22
N ASN A 27 20.30 34.53 -86.24
CA ASN A 27 21.22 33.39 -86.15
C ASN A 27 21.33 32.62 -87.49
N ARG A 28 21.98 33.21 -88.51
CA ARG A 28 22.40 32.48 -89.72
C ARG A 28 23.59 33.12 -90.46
N SER A 29 24.81 32.81 -90.02
CA SER A 29 26.07 33.02 -90.76
C SER A 29 27.20 32.23 -90.07
N THR A 30 28.32 31.95 -90.78
CA THR A 30 29.46 31.06 -90.40
C THR A 30 29.04 29.59 -90.16
N LEU A 31 29.41 28.55 -90.94
CA LEU A 31 30.60 28.27 -91.79
C LEU A 31 31.87 28.16 -90.92
N THR A 32 32.74 27.14 -90.96
CA THR A 32 33.00 25.97 -91.86
C THR A 32 33.60 24.83 -90.97
N THR A 33 33.82 23.54 -91.28
CA THR A 33 33.97 22.72 -92.51
C THR A 33 33.55 21.24 -92.23
N ALA A 34 33.96 20.28 -93.08
CA ALA A 34 33.84 18.81 -92.96
C ALA A 34 35.26 18.15 -93.10
N PRO A 35 35.47 16.81 -93.17
CA PRO A 35 34.55 15.65 -93.16
C PRO A 35 34.98 14.59 -92.08
N ASP A 36 34.83 13.25 -92.11
CA ASP A 36 34.34 12.25 -93.10
C ASP A 36 33.94 10.88 -92.43
N THR A 37 33.61 9.85 -93.25
CA THR A 37 33.65 8.36 -93.08
C THR A 37 33.71 7.71 -91.68
N LEU A 38 33.00 6.60 -91.36
CA LEU A 38 32.74 5.37 -92.16
C LEU A 38 31.33 4.74 -91.96
N PHE A 39 30.72 4.30 -93.07
CA PHE A 39 29.87 3.10 -93.37
C PHE A 39 29.03 2.38 -92.27
N LEU A 40 27.69 2.27 -92.43
CA LEU A 40 26.88 1.12 -92.96
C LEU A 40 26.49 0.05 -91.89
N GLU A 41 25.39 -0.73 -91.96
CA GLU A 41 24.27 -0.87 -92.93
C GLU A 41 22.97 -1.35 -92.21
N ASP A 42 21.79 -1.07 -92.79
CA ASP A 42 20.45 -1.71 -92.64
C ASP A 42 19.83 -2.06 -91.24
N SER A 43 18.51 -2.27 -91.09
CA SER A 43 17.43 -2.42 -92.09
C SER A 43 16.16 -1.62 -91.77
N ALA A 44 15.30 -1.44 -92.79
CA ALA A 44 13.91 -0.97 -92.70
C ALA A 44 13.00 -1.97 -91.89
N THR A 45 11.72 -1.71 -91.55
CA THR A 45 10.69 -0.85 -92.17
C THR A 45 9.75 -0.12 -91.19
N GLU A 46 9.12 0.95 -91.72
CA GLU A 46 7.75 1.46 -91.54
C GLU A 46 6.82 0.75 -90.52
N ASP A 47 5.96 1.45 -89.75
CA ASP A 47 4.87 2.29 -90.29
C ASP A 47 4.50 3.54 -89.43
N SER A 48 3.51 4.32 -89.87
CA SER A 48 3.43 5.77 -89.68
C SER A 48 2.32 6.33 -88.76
N ALA A 49 2.64 7.50 -88.20
CA ALA A 49 1.74 8.61 -87.84
C ALA A 49 0.69 8.44 -86.70
N LYS A 50 0.88 9.25 -85.64
CA LYS A 50 0.13 10.53 -85.54
C LYS A 50 0.72 11.53 -84.53
N THR A 51 0.77 12.79 -84.96
CA THR A 51 1.31 13.94 -84.24
C THR A 51 0.49 14.36 -83.02
N LYS A 52 1.15 14.68 -81.89
CA LYS A 52 0.72 15.75 -80.96
C LYS A 52 1.92 16.38 -80.24
N LYS A 53 1.75 17.63 -79.78
CA LYS A 53 2.84 18.56 -79.41
C LYS A 53 2.99 18.70 -77.89
N ALA A 54 4.19 19.13 -77.47
CA ALA A 54 4.57 19.67 -76.15
C ALA A 54 4.42 18.69 -74.96
N LYS A 55 5.47 18.40 -74.18
CA LYS A 55 6.43 19.32 -73.52
C LYS A 55 5.80 20.26 -72.49
N ASN A 56 4.83 19.76 -71.71
CA ASN A 56 4.64 20.22 -70.34
C ASN A 56 5.52 19.37 -69.42
N GLN A 57 6.45 19.99 -68.69
CA GLN A 57 7.36 19.31 -67.77
C GLN A 57 7.01 19.70 -66.33
N PRO A 58 6.37 18.84 -65.52
CA PRO A 58 5.92 19.17 -64.17
C PRO A 58 7.08 19.12 -63.14
N ARG A 59 8.14 19.91 -63.37
CA ARG A 59 9.33 19.98 -62.49
C ARG A 59 9.03 20.42 -61.06
N GLY A 60 7.90 21.08 -60.82
CA GLY A 60 7.40 21.37 -59.46
C GLY A 60 6.60 20.21 -58.83
N TYR A 61 5.62 19.66 -59.54
CA TYR A 61 4.66 18.73 -58.91
C TYR A 61 5.27 17.38 -58.50
N ALA A 62 6.22 16.85 -59.26
CA ALA A 62 6.92 15.61 -58.85
C ALA A 62 7.74 15.82 -57.56
N PHE A 63 8.35 17.00 -57.41
CA PHE A 63 9.06 17.38 -56.19
C PHE A 63 8.10 17.56 -55.00
N TRP A 64 7.00 18.31 -55.18
CA TRP A 64 6.00 18.50 -54.14
C TRP A 64 5.29 17.19 -53.73
N ALA A 65 5.04 16.27 -54.66
CA ALA A 65 4.50 14.95 -54.35
C ALA A 65 5.47 14.09 -53.52
N LEU A 66 6.78 14.14 -53.83
CA LEU A 66 7.81 13.47 -53.04
C LEU A 66 7.94 14.08 -51.64
N VAL A 67 7.95 15.41 -51.53
CA VAL A 67 7.95 16.12 -50.24
C VAL A 67 6.70 15.78 -49.41
N PHE A 68 5.52 15.70 -50.03
CA PHE A 68 4.29 15.30 -49.35
C PHE A 68 4.35 13.84 -48.88
N ALA A 69 4.79 12.91 -49.71
CA ALA A 69 4.95 11.50 -49.32
C ALA A 69 5.95 11.33 -48.16
N LEU A 70 7.08 12.04 -48.20
CA LEU A 70 8.08 12.04 -47.13
C LEU A 70 7.52 12.67 -45.85
N CYS A 71 6.70 13.73 -45.95
CA CYS A 71 5.97 14.31 -44.83
C CYS A 71 4.96 13.32 -44.21
N VAL A 72 4.21 12.57 -45.02
CA VAL A 72 3.29 11.52 -44.54
C VAL A 72 4.05 10.39 -43.81
N VAL A 73 5.20 9.97 -44.31
CA VAL A 73 6.07 8.99 -43.63
C VAL A 73 6.62 9.56 -42.31
N ALA A 74 7.05 10.83 -42.29
CA ALA A 74 7.53 11.49 -41.08
C ALA A 74 6.42 11.63 -40.03
N LEU A 75 5.21 12.01 -40.43
CA LEU A 75 4.02 12.06 -39.56
C LEU A 75 3.65 10.67 -39.03
N GLY A 76 3.68 9.63 -39.88
CA GLY A 76 3.46 8.25 -39.47
C GLY A 76 4.44 7.80 -38.38
N ASN A 77 5.74 8.04 -38.59
CA ASN A 77 6.79 7.75 -37.61
C ASN A 77 6.64 8.58 -36.32
N PHE A 78 6.21 9.84 -36.42
CA PHE A 78 5.92 10.70 -35.28
C PHE A 78 4.75 10.16 -34.45
N PHE A 79 3.62 9.82 -35.07
CA PHE A 79 2.48 9.21 -34.38
C PHE A 79 2.83 7.84 -33.77
N LEU A 80 3.63 7.03 -34.45
CA LEU A 80 4.13 5.74 -33.94
C LEU A 80 4.97 5.97 -32.67
N THR A 81 5.91 6.93 -32.71
CA THR A 81 6.75 7.31 -31.57
C THR A 81 5.92 7.83 -30.39
N VAL A 82 4.97 8.74 -30.64
CA VAL A 82 4.03 9.25 -29.60
C VAL A 82 3.19 8.11 -29.01
N THR A 83 2.73 7.17 -29.84
CA THR A 83 1.98 6.00 -29.38
C THR A 83 2.84 5.09 -28.50
N ILE A 84 4.11 4.86 -28.85
CA ILE A 84 5.04 4.09 -28.03
C ILE A 84 5.22 4.75 -26.64
N PHE A 85 5.52 6.05 -26.58
CA PHE A 85 5.67 6.75 -25.30
C PHE A 85 4.38 6.72 -24.46
N SER A 86 3.21 6.84 -25.10
CA SER A 86 1.91 6.77 -24.42
C SER A 86 1.58 5.37 -23.91
N VAL A 87 1.88 4.31 -24.67
CA VAL A 87 1.57 2.92 -24.31
C VAL A 87 2.54 2.39 -23.25
N LEU A 88 3.84 2.73 -23.33
CA LEU A 88 4.84 2.39 -22.32
C LEU A 88 4.65 3.15 -20.98
N ARG A 89 3.70 4.11 -20.92
CA ARG A 89 3.40 4.93 -19.73
C ARG A 89 4.62 5.65 -19.15
N VAL A 90 5.57 6.06 -19.99
CA VAL A 90 6.73 6.86 -19.58
C VAL A 90 6.29 8.32 -19.41
N THR A 91 5.51 8.57 -18.36
CA THR A 91 5.11 9.90 -17.93
C THR A 91 6.25 10.58 -17.15
N LYS A 92 6.11 11.90 -16.94
CA LYS A 92 7.18 12.80 -16.43
C LYS A 92 7.92 12.30 -15.19
N THR A 93 7.30 11.50 -14.32
CA THR A 93 7.88 11.01 -13.06
C THR A 93 8.96 9.93 -13.26
N MET A 94 9.19 9.43 -14.47
CA MET A 94 10.24 8.43 -14.75
C MET A 94 11.63 9.01 -15.01
N GLU A 95 11.84 10.33 -14.83
CA GLU A 95 13.14 11.00 -15.02
C GLU A 95 14.28 10.37 -14.18
N ASN A 96 13.93 9.77 -13.03
CA ASN A 96 14.84 9.29 -12.00
C ASN A 96 14.97 7.75 -11.92
N ILE A 97 14.70 7.05 -13.04
CA ILE A 97 14.70 5.58 -13.11
C ILE A 97 15.55 5.07 -14.30
N GLU A 98 16.64 4.35 -14.00
CA GLU A 98 17.49 3.68 -14.98
C GLU A 98 17.32 2.15 -14.89
N VAL A 99 16.98 1.50 -16.00
CA VAL A 99 17.01 0.03 -16.09
C VAL A 99 18.42 -0.39 -16.54
N VAL A 100 19.07 -1.27 -15.76
CA VAL A 100 20.43 -1.79 -16.01
C VAL A 100 20.32 -3.26 -16.42
N PRO A 101 20.22 -3.58 -17.73
CA PRO A 101 19.86 -4.94 -18.17
C PRO A 101 20.98 -5.96 -17.89
N SER A 102 22.23 -5.52 -17.92
CA SER A 102 23.42 -6.34 -17.65
C SER A 102 23.50 -6.87 -16.21
N ALA A 103 22.81 -6.24 -15.28
CA ALA A 103 22.71 -6.67 -13.88
C ALA A 103 21.31 -7.18 -13.50
N ASN A 104 20.33 -7.09 -14.40
CA ASN A 104 18.90 -7.25 -14.12
C ASN A 104 18.42 -6.40 -12.93
N LEU A 105 18.86 -5.14 -12.87
CA LEU A 105 18.53 -4.20 -11.79
C LEU A 105 17.77 -2.98 -12.33
N ILE A 106 16.86 -2.45 -11.50
CA ILE A 106 16.32 -1.10 -11.65
C ILE A 106 17.07 -0.22 -10.65
N LYS A 107 17.76 0.80 -11.16
CA LYS A 107 18.50 1.80 -10.41
C LYS A 107 17.67 3.07 -10.32
N PHE A 108 17.33 3.46 -9.10
CA PHE A 108 16.74 4.76 -8.81
C PHE A 108 17.87 5.77 -8.56
N PHE A 109 17.70 7.02 -9.00
CA PHE A 109 18.70 8.08 -8.80
C PHE A 109 18.02 9.42 -8.52
N GLY A 110 18.56 10.23 -7.60
CA GLY A 110 17.87 11.44 -7.14
C GLY A 110 16.63 11.11 -6.28
N GLU A 111 15.71 12.07 -6.17
CA GLU A 111 14.48 11.96 -5.39
C GLU A 111 13.35 11.34 -6.23
N LEU A 112 12.59 10.40 -5.66
CA LEU A 112 11.58 9.63 -6.40
C LEU A 112 10.27 9.53 -5.60
N GLU A 113 9.27 10.29 -6.02
CA GLU A 113 7.94 10.31 -5.42
C GLU A 113 7.09 9.12 -5.89
N MET A 114 6.78 8.19 -4.98
CA MET A 114 5.88 7.05 -5.22
C MET A 114 5.10 6.70 -3.94
N ASN A 115 3.79 6.45 -4.06
CA ASN A 115 2.98 6.01 -2.92
C ASN A 115 3.05 4.49 -2.67
N LYS A 116 3.45 3.71 -3.68
CA LYS A 116 3.50 2.25 -3.61
C LYS A 116 4.64 1.68 -4.46
N LEU A 117 5.50 0.88 -3.84
CA LEU A 117 6.53 0.11 -4.51
C LEU A 117 6.26 -1.39 -4.33
N ILE A 118 6.14 -2.11 -5.45
CA ILE A 118 6.00 -3.58 -5.46
C ILE A 118 7.27 -4.16 -6.09
N LYS A 119 7.93 -5.09 -5.39
CA LYS A 119 9.21 -5.69 -5.85
C LYS A 119 9.20 -7.20 -5.70
N ALA A 120 9.55 -7.93 -6.77
CA ALA A 120 9.46 -9.39 -6.81
C ALA A 120 10.50 -10.09 -5.91
N ASP A 121 11.74 -9.61 -5.94
CA ASP A 121 12.86 -10.14 -5.14
C ASP A 121 12.97 -9.49 -3.75
N GLY A 122 12.03 -8.61 -3.36
CA GLY A 122 11.93 -7.92 -2.06
C GLY A 122 13.09 -6.99 -1.67
N LYS A 123 14.24 -7.08 -2.34
CA LYS A 123 15.50 -6.46 -1.94
C LYS A 123 15.62 -5.01 -2.40
N ILE A 124 15.63 -4.07 -1.46
CA ILE A 124 16.04 -2.67 -1.69
C ILE A 124 17.47 -2.51 -1.14
N SER A 125 18.37 -1.88 -1.89
CA SER A 125 19.78 -1.74 -1.52
C SER A 125 20.40 -0.48 -2.12
N GLY A 126 21.10 0.29 -1.29
CA GLY A 126 21.87 1.48 -1.70
C GLY A 126 23.32 1.17 -2.05
N PHE A 127 24.09 2.23 -2.29
CA PHE A 127 25.54 2.16 -2.46
C PHE A 127 26.25 2.18 -1.10
N ASN A 128 27.47 1.66 -1.03
CA ASN A 128 28.21 1.44 0.23
C ASN A 128 28.39 2.71 1.10
N GLU A 129 28.34 3.89 0.49
CA GLU A 129 28.57 5.20 1.13
C GLU A 129 27.36 6.15 1.01
N SER A 130 26.23 5.66 0.47
CA SER A 130 25.00 6.45 0.30
C SER A 130 23.79 5.71 0.91
N PRO A 131 23.24 6.17 2.05
CA PRO A 131 22.09 5.52 2.66
C PRO A 131 20.85 5.64 1.77
N VAL A 132 19.99 4.62 1.79
CA VAL A 132 18.66 4.71 1.16
C VAL A 132 17.71 5.39 2.15
N THR A 133 17.44 6.67 1.93
CA THR A 133 16.42 7.41 2.67
C THR A 133 15.04 7.13 2.08
N VAL A 134 14.10 6.69 2.92
CA VAL A 134 12.72 6.39 2.53
C VAL A 134 11.80 7.20 3.42
N ASN A 135 11.22 8.28 2.88
CA ASN A 135 10.45 9.26 3.63
C ASN A 135 8.98 9.25 3.18
N SER A 136 8.06 9.44 4.13
CA SER A 136 6.65 9.74 3.88
C SER A 136 6.41 11.22 4.22
N HIS A 137 5.90 11.99 3.25
CA HIS A 137 5.46 13.37 3.45
C HIS A 137 4.01 13.49 2.97
N GLY A 138 3.07 13.67 3.88
CA GLY A 138 1.65 13.89 3.59
C GLY A 138 0.85 12.64 3.18
N SER A 139 1.47 11.60 2.62
CA SER A 139 0.82 10.36 2.20
C SER A 139 1.49 9.10 2.72
N ASP A 140 0.69 8.08 3.06
CA ASP A 140 1.18 6.76 3.46
C ASP A 140 1.95 6.08 2.32
N LEU A 141 3.07 5.44 2.67
CA LEU A 141 3.94 4.71 1.75
C LEU A 141 3.86 3.21 2.03
N THR A 142 3.46 2.44 1.00
CA THR A 142 3.45 0.96 1.04
C THR A 142 4.62 0.38 0.24
N LEU A 143 5.48 -0.39 0.90
CA LEU A 143 6.48 -1.27 0.27
C LEU A 143 5.98 -2.70 0.36
N LYS A 144 5.83 -3.41 -0.77
CA LYS A 144 5.26 -4.76 -0.82
C LYS A 144 6.12 -5.72 -1.64
N VAL A 145 6.30 -6.95 -1.15
CA VAL A 145 6.92 -8.03 -1.93
C VAL A 145 5.86 -8.76 -2.75
N MET A 146 6.16 -9.09 -4.00
CA MET A 146 5.28 -9.91 -4.85
C MET A 146 5.60 -11.39 -4.63
N ASP A 147 5.03 -11.92 -3.54
CA ASP A 147 5.19 -13.30 -3.04
C ASP A 147 3.84 -13.80 -2.51
N ASP A 148 3.66 -15.12 -2.37
CA ASP A 148 2.39 -15.76 -1.96
C ASP A 148 1.92 -15.29 -0.56
N LEU A 149 2.87 -15.03 0.34
CA LEU A 149 2.60 -14.47 1.67
C LEU A 149 2.33 -12.97 1.64
N GLU A 150 2.66 -12.27 0.54
CA GLU A 150 2.49 -10.84 0.33
C GLU A 150 2.99 -9.95 1.52
N PRO A 151 4.23 -10.09 2.01
CA PRO A 151 4.74 -9.28 3.12
C PRO A 151 4.84 -7.80 2.74
N GLU A 152 4.49 -6.95 3.70
CA GLU A 152 4.25 -5.52 3.48
C GLU A 152 4.83 -4.67 4.61
N ILE A 153 5.44 -3.54 4.26
CA ILE A 153 5.88 -2.49 5.19
C ILE A 153 5.06 -1.24 4.85
N SER A 154 4.30 -0.74 5.81
CA SER A 154 3.57 0.52 5.70
C SER A 154 4.23 1.58 6.58
N ILE A 155 4.53 2.73 5.99
CA ILE A 155 5.12 3.90 6.65
C ILE A 155 4.08 5.01 6.57
N THR A 156 3.50 5.36 7.71
CA THR A 156 2.56 6.48 7.87
C THR A 156 3.21 7.58 8.71
N GLN A 157 2.52 8.71 8.90
CA GLN A 157 3.03 9.82 9.71
C GLN A 157 3.24 9.44 11.19
N ASP A 158 2.41 8.54 11.73
CA ASP A 158 2.39 8.16 13.15
C ASP A 158 3.04 6.81 13.45
N LYS A 159 3.19 5.91 12.45
CA LYS A 159 3.71 4.55 12.66
C LYS A 159 4.48 3.99 11.46
N VAL A 160 5.41 3.09 11.77
CA VAL A 160 5.95 2.10 10.82
C VAL A 160 5.41 0.73 11.24
N GLU A 161 4.78 0.02 10.31
CA GLU A 161 4.10 -1.25 10.58
C GLU A 161 4.51 -2.31 9.56
N PHE A 162 4.91 -3.48 10.08
CA PHE A 162 5.32 -4.65 9.31
C PHE A 162 4.19 -5.68 9.34
N GLN A 163 3.63 -6.01 8.18
CA GLN A 163 2.53 -6.97 8.05
C GLN A 163 2.97 -8.25 7.34
N LYS A 164 2.52 -9.40 7.84
CA LYS A 164 2.80 -10.74 7.30
C LYS A 164 4.30 -11.11 7.21
N VAL A 165 5.12 -10.53 8.08
CA VAL A 165 6.57 -10.81 8.21
C VAL A 165 6.79 -11.71 9.43
N ASP A 166 7.50 -12.83 9.24
CA ASP A 166 7.85 -13.76 10.34
C ASP A 166 8.98 -13.23 11.24
N SER A 167 9.97 -12.55 10.64
CA SER A 167 11.13 -11.99 11.33
C SER A 167 11.60 -10.68 10.68
N PHE A 168 11.78 -9.63 11.47
CA PHE A 168 12.51 -8.42 11.05
C PHE A 168 13.89 -8.40 11.70
N GLU A 169 14.94 -8.22 10.88
CA GLU A 169 16.34 -8.25 11.33
C GLU A 169 17.15 -7.06 10.79
N ILE A 170 18.00 -6.49 11.64
CA ILE A 170 18.98 -5.45 11.31
C ILE A 170 20.38 -6.03 11.57
N PHE A 171 21.30 -5.86 10.62
CA PHE A 171 22.69 -6.28 10.74
C PHE A 171 23.61 -5.07 10.90
N GLU A 172 24.64 -5.18 11.73
CA GLU A 172 25.62 -4.12 11.89
C GLU A 172 26.48 -4.00 10.62
N PRO A 173 26.59 -2.80 10.02
CA PRO A 173 27.20 -2.67 8.70
C PRO A 173 28.74 -2.74 8.69
N LYS A 174 29.39 -2.71 9.86
CA LYS A 174 30.85 -2.57 10.01
C LYS A 174 31.56 -3.83 10.50
N THR A 175 30.82 -4.85 10.95
CA THR A 175 31.39 -6.11 11.45
C THR A 175 31.48 -7.15 10.35
N THR A 176 32.57 -7.93 10.34
CA THR A 176 32.73 -9.11 9.49
C THR A 176 33.28 -10.25 10.37
N PRO A 177 32.52 -11.36 10.57
CA PRO A 177 31.18 -11.63 10.06
C PRO A 177 30.14 -10.63 10.56
N LYS A 178 29.06 -10.44 9.80
CA LYS A 178 27.97 -9.51 10.12
C LYS A 178 27.30 -9.92 11.43
N THR A 179 27.42 -9.10 12.46
CA THR A 179 26.65 -9.25 13.70
C THR A 179 25.20 -8.87 13.44
N ASN A 180 24.26 -9.66 13.97
CA ASN A 180 22.85 -9.29 14.01
C ASN A 180 22.69 -8.26 15.15
N ALA A 181 22.33 -7.03 14.80
CA ALA A 181 22.22 -5.89 15.71
C ALA A 181 20.82 -5.80 16.34
N PHE A 182 19.79 -6.36 15.69
CA PHE A 182 18.42 -6.41 16.18
C PHE A 182 17.67 -7.52 15.44
N SER A 183 16.95 -8.39 16.15
CA SER A 183 16.06 -9.37 15.51
C SER A 183 14.83 -9.65 16.37
N THR A 184 13.66 -9.69 15.74
CA THR A 184 12.38 -10.00 16.40
C THR A 184 12.22 -11.47 16.77
N THR A 185 13.06 -12.36 16.24
CA THR A 185 13.09 -13.80 16.60
C THR A 185 14.15 -14.13 17.64
N PHE A 186 14.97 -13.16 18.07
CA PHE A 186 16.00 -13.39 19.07
C PHE A 186 15.38 -13.72 20.44
N PRO A 187 15.70 -14.87 21.07
CA PRO A 187 14.98 -15.33 22.26
C PRO A 187 15.22 -14.48 23.51
N ASN A 188 16.31 -13.70 23.54
CA ASN A 188 16.63 -12.74 24.59
C ASN A 188 16.24 -11.31 24.16
N PHE A 189 15.05 -11.13 23.57
CA PHE A 189 14.52 -9.82 23.23
C PHE A 189 14.19 -9.02 24.50
N GLY A 190 15.14 -8.19 24.93
CA GLY A 190 14.84 -7.07 25.81
C GLY A 190 13.97 -6.08 25.04
N LEU A 191 12.76 -5.82 25.54
CA LEU A 191 11.91 -4.75 25.02
C LEU A 191 12.69 -3.44 25.10
N PRO A 192 12.88 -2.70 23.99
CA PRO A 192 13.60 -1.43 24.03
C PRO A 192 12.87 -0.42 24.94
N GLU A 193 13.63 0.49 25.54
CA GLU A 193 13.05 1.50 26.44
C GLU A 193 11.98 2.32 25.72
N GLY A 194 10.81 2.45 26.36
CA GLY A 194 9.65 3.15 25.78
C GLY A 194 8.54 2.24 25.23
N VAL A 195 8.70 0.91 25.13
CA VAL A 195 7.58 0.03 24.75
C VAL A 195 6.52 -0.02 25.86
N LEU A 196 5.43 0.73 25.65
CA LEU A 196 4.29 0.81 26.59
C LEU A 196 3.27 -0.33 26.43
N ASN A 197 3.04 -0.78 25.20
CA ASN A 197 2.01 -1.76 24.85
C ASN A 197 2.63 -2.93 24.06
N LEU A 198 2.26 -4.16 24.41
CA LEU A 198 2.77 -5.37 23.78
C LEU A 198 1.62 -6.27 23.30
N HIS A 199 1.30 -6.23 22.01
CA HIS A 199 0.26 -7.06 21.40
C HIS A 199 0.86 -8.34 20.82
N ILE A 200 0.65 -9.48 21.48
CA ILE A 200 1.28 -10.77 21.13
C ILE A 200 0.32 -11.96 21.29
N LYS A 201 0.47 -12.97 20.41
CA LYS A 201 -0.34 -14.20 20.44
C LYS A 201 0.09 -15.17 21.56
N LYS A 202 1.36 -15.13 21.99
CA LYS A 202 1.95 -15.99 23.03
C LYS A 202 3.22 -15.34 23.58
N ALA A 203 3.37 -15.33 24.91
CA ALA A 203 4.63 -15.04 25.59
C ALA A 203 5.17 -16.31 26.26
N THR A 204 6.45 -16.31 26.65
CA THR A 204 7.00 -17.23 27.64
C THR A 204 8.07 -16.47 28.40
N ALA A 205 7.81 -16.19 29.68
CA ALA A 205 8.65 -15.34 30.53
C ALA A 205 8.60 -15.85 31.97
N ASN A 206 9.73 -15.72 32.69
CA ASN A 206 9.83 -16.15 34.09
C ASN A 206 9.09 -15.21 35.05
N ARG A 207 8.85 -13.96 34.64
CA ARG A 207 8.15 -12.92 35.40
C ARG A 207 7.53 -11.93 34.42
N ILE A 208 6.29 -11.53 34.69
CA ILE A 208 5.64 -10.35 34.09
C ILE A 208 5.41 -9.37 35.24
N THR A 209 5.62 -8.08 35.01
CA THR A 209 5.62 -7.03 36.05
C THR A 209 5.14 -5.72 35.44
N SER A 210 4.48 -4.87 36.22
CA SER A 210 4.26 -3.48 35.82
C SER A 210 5.54 -2.66 35.90
N LYS A 211 5.49 -1.44 35.35
CA LYS A 211 6.42 -0.35 35.67
C LYS A 211 6.32 -0.02 37.17
N LEU A 212 7.41 0.52 37.75
CA LEU A 212 7.46 0.96 39.16
C LEU A 212 6.27 1.83 39.56
N GLU A 213 5.90 2.77 38.70
CA GLU A 213 4.74 3.66 38.85
C GLU A 213 3.75 3.38 37.71
N GLY A 214 3.02 2.28 37.80
CA GLY A 214 1.98 1.93 36.83
C GLY A 214 1.30 0.58 37.10
N SER A 215 0.13 0.40 36.51
CA SER A 215 -0.64 -0.84 36.56
C SER A 215 -0.32 -1.74 35.37
N LEU A 216 -0.32 -3.06 35.57
CA LEU A 216 -0.21 -4.04 34.49
C LEU A 216 -1.61 -4.43 34.01
N LEU A 217 -2.00 -3.97 32.82
CA LEU A 217 -3.22 -4.42 32.15
C LEU A 217 -2.91 -5.61 31.24
N ILE A 218 -3.60 -6.73 31.43
CA ILE A 218 -3.60 -7.86 30.50
C ILE A 218 -5.02 -8.01 29.96
N ARG A 219 -5.19 -7.83 28.65
CA ARG A 219 -6.49 -7.95 27.96
C ARG A 219 -6.33 -8.83 26.71
N SER A 220 -7.37 -9.59 26.38
CA SER A 220 -7.53 -10.23 25.07
C SER A 220 -9.01 -10.19 24.68
N GLU A 221 -9.30 -10.20 23.39
CA GLU A 221 -10.67 -10.22 22.84
C GLU A 221 -11.31 -11.62 22.85
N LYS A 222 -10.53 -12.69 23.12
CA LYS A 222 -11.00 -14.08 23.02
C LYS A 222 -10.78 -14.91 24.28
N ALA A 223 -9.54 -15.10 24.71
CA ALA A 223 -9.21 -15.79 25.96
C ALA A 223 -7.76 -15.50 26.42
N ILE A 224 -7.59 -15.17 27.69
CA ILE A 224 -6.27 -15.15 28.35
C ILE A 224 -6.01 -16.55 28.92
N ARG A 225 -4.86 -17.16 28.60
CA ARG A 225 -4.46 -18.48 29.12
C ARG A 225 -3.06 -18.43 29.71
N ALA A 226 -2.96 -18.29 31.03
CA ALA A 226 -1.70 -18.39 31.76
C ALA A 226 -1.44 -19.84 32.20
N LYS A 227 -0.22 -20.34 31.99
CA LYS A 227 0.22 -21.66 32.45
C LYS A 227 1.67 -21.61 32.94
N GLY A 228 1.87 -21.82 34.23
CA GLY A 228 3.19 -22.12 34.79
C GLY A 228 3.55 -23.60 34.66
N LYS A 229 4.85 -23.92 34.74
CA LYS A 229 5.33 -25.32 34.83
C LYS A 229 5.22 -25.88 36.24
N GLU A 230 5.56 -25.05 37.23
CA GLU A 230 5.67 -25.42 38.66
C GLU A 230 4.60 -24.72 39.52
N GLY A 231 3.63 -24.06 38.89
CA GLY A 231 2.64 -23.19 39.52
C GLY A 231 2.69 -21.76 38.98
N MET A 232 1.81 -20.91 39.48
CA MET A 232 1.72 -19.48 39.12
C MET A 232 1.53 -18.65 40.38
N ARG A 233 2.29 -17.57 40.53
CA ARG A 233 2.10 -16.60 41.62
C ARG A 233 1.77 -15.22 41.06
N ILE A 234 0.59 -14.73 41.41
CA ILE A 234 0.17 -13.35 41.18
C ILE A 234 0.45 -12.55 42.48
N ARG A 235 0.91 -11.31 42.35
CA ARG A 235 1.14 -10.37 43.45
C ARG A 235 0.97 -8.94 42.92
N GLY A 236 0.17 -8.13 43.59
CA GLY A 236 0.04 -6.69 43.38
C GLY A 236 -0.31 -6.00 44.70
N ARG A 237 -0.41 -4.67 44.68
CA ARG A 237 -1.09 -3.91 45.75
C ARG A 237 -2.61 -4.16 45.72
N GLU A 238 -3.12 -4.32 44.51
CA GLU A 238 -4.50 -4.64 44.15
C GLU A 238 -4.42 -5.66 42.99
N VAL A 239 -5.40 -6.56 42.88
CA VAL A 239 -5.51 -7.53 41.79
C VAL A 239 -6.97 -7.66 41.39
N LEU A 240 -7.37 -6.95 40.33
CA LEU A 240 -8.72 -6.99 39.79
C LEU A 240 -8.83 -8.08 38.70
N PHE A 241 -9.74 -9.02 38.90
CA PHE A 241 -10.22 -9.91 37.85
C PHE A 241 -11.62 -9.43 37.41
N ARG A 242 -11.87 -9.44 36.09
CA ARG A 242 -13.18 -9.16 35.50
C ARG A 242 -13.45 -10.17 34.40
N ALA A 243 -14.66 -10.72 34.39
CA ALA A 243 -15.22 -11.55 33.34
C ALA A 243 -16.54 -10.92 32.88
N ASP A 244 -16.99 -11.29 31.68
CA ASP A 244 -18.27 -10.79 31.12
C ASP A 244 -19.48 -11.63 31.59
N GLN A 245 -19.20 -12.79 32.21
CA GLN A 245 -20.13 -13.72 32.84
C GLN A 245 -19.55 -14.15 34.19
N ASP A 246 -19.16 -15.43 34.33
CA ASP A 246 -18.78 -16.01 35.63
C ASP A 246 -17.27 -15.98 35.93
N LEU A 247 -16.93 -16.02 37.23
CA LEU A 247 -15.56 -16.21 37.72
C LEU A 247 -15.46 -17.53 38.51
N LEU A 248 -15.10 -18.61 37.81
CA LEU A 248 -14.99 -19.95 38.41
C LEU A 248 -13.61 -20.19 39.06
N LEU A 249 -13.58 -20.28 40.40
CA LEU A 249 -12.41 -20.74 41.16
C LEU A 249 -12.50 -22.25 41.43
N ARG A 250 -11.77 -23.05 40.64
CA ARG A 250 -11.76 -24.52 40.78
C ARG A 250 -10.36 -25.08 41.07
N SER A 251 -10.27 -25.91 42.10
CA SER A 251 -9.17 -26.85 42.30
C SER A 251 -9.47 -28.22 41.68
N ILE A 252 -8.43 -28.99 41.36
CA ILE A 252 -8.56 -30.37 40.85
C ILE A 252 -8.16 -31.38 41.94
N ASN A 253 -6.99 -31.18 42.57
CA ASN A 253 -6.38 -32.10 43.54
C ASN A 253 -5.97 -31.36 44.83
N GLY A 254 -6.92 -30.69 45.49
CA GLY A 254 -6.65 -29.90 46.71
C GLY A 254 -7.76 -28.88 47.00
N SER A 255 -7.58 -28.01 47.98
CA SER A 255 -8.54 -26.96 48.36
C SER A 255 -8.36 -25.65 47.58
N VAL A 256 -9.44 -24.86 47.50
CA VAL A 256 -9.36 -23.41 47.30
C VAL A 256 -9.37 -22.77 48.68
N ILE A 257 -8.43 -21.87 48.96
CA ILE A 257 -8.33 -21.16 50.26
C ILE A 257 -8.37 -19.66 49.99
N LEU A 258 -9.41 -19.01 50.50
CA LEU A 258 -9.51 -17.54 50.55
C LEU A 258 -9.14 -17.11 51.97
N ASN A 259 -8.15 -16.23 52.11
CA ASN A 259 -7.65 -15.75 53.39
C ASN A 259 -7.18 -14.30 53.24
N GLY A 260 -7.84 -13.38 53.95
CA GLY A 260 -7.47 -11.98 54.05
C GLY A 260 -7.33 -11.59 55.52
N ALA A 261 -6.47 -10.62 55.81
CA ALA A 261 -6.17 -10.20 57.19
C ALA A 261 -7.41 -9.66 57.92
N ASP A 262 -8.21 -8.86 57.20
CA ASP A 262 -9.48 -8.29 57.65
C ASP A 262 -10.69 -9.18 57.26
N GLY A 263 -10.44 -10.47 57.03
CA GLY A 263 -11.43 -11.44 56.53
C GLY A 263 -11.54 -11.50 55.00
N VAL A 264 -12.61 -12.13 54.52
CA VAL A 264 -12.97 -12.23 53.10
C VAL A 264 -14.36 -11.64 52.93
N ILE A 265 -14.45 -10.46 52.33
CA ILE A 265 -15.71 -9.75 52.08
C ILE A 265 -16.26 -10.19 50.72
N MET A 266 -17.56 -10.45 50.66
CA MET A 266 -18.30 -10.73 49.42
C MET A 266 -19.54 -9.84 49.41
N ASP A 267 -19.87 -9.26 48.26
CA ASP A 267 -21.02 -8.35 48.15
C ASP A 267 -22.34 -9.15 48.17
N VAL A 268 -23.03 -9.06 49.30
CA VAL A 268 -24.22 -9.85 49.61
C VAL A 268 -25.46 -9.32 48.89
N ASP A 269 -25.49 -8.05 48.48
CA ASP A 269 -26.68 -7.46 47.85
C ASP A 269 -26.87 -7.90 46.40
N THR A 270 -25.82 -8.41 45.77
CA THR A 270 -25.88 -9.08 44.46
C THR A 270 -26.32 -10.55 44.53
N MET A 271 -26.43 -11.14 45.74
CA MET A 271 -26.80 -12.54 45.92
C MET A 271 -28.32 -12.75 45.94
N SER A 272 -28.77 -13.87 45.35
CA SER A 272 -30.12 -14.39 45.50
C SER A 272 -30.47 -14.59 46.98
N LEU A 273 -31.64 -14.05 47.36
CA LEU A 273 -32.24 -14.22 48.67
C LEU A 273 -33.32 -15.31 48.55
N THR A 274 -33.11 -16.43 49.23
CA THR A 274 -34.07 -17.56 49.22
C THR A 274 -34.67 -17.74 50.62
N GLY A 275 -35.98 -17.99 50.66
CA GLY A 275 -36.75 -18.15 51.89
C GLY A 275 -37.83 -17.08 52.03
N ARG A 276 -39.06 -17.40 51.60
CA ARG A 276 -40.26 -16.63 51.95
C ARG A 276 -40.53 -16.79 53.45
N LEU A 277 -40.15 -15.80 54.24
CA LEU A 277 -40.75 -15.61 55.56
C LEU A 277 -42.16 -15.05 55.37
N GLU A 278 -43.15 -15.94 55.32
CA GLU A 278 -44.58 -15.60 55.25
C GLU A 278 -45.13 -15.09 56.59
N ASP A 279 -44.48 -14.09 57.19
CA ASP A 279 -45.01 -13.44 58.39
C ASP A 279 -44.73 -11.93 58.40
N HIS A 280 -45.78 -11.15 58.12
CA HIS A 280 -45.71 -9.76 57.68
C HIS A 280 -45.37 -8.74 58.79
N ASN A 281 -44.90 -9.19 59.96
CA ASN A 281 -44.98 -8.41 61.21
C ASN A 281 -43.75 -8.47 62.14
N SER A 282 -42.61 -9.02 61.72
CA SER A 282 -41.36 -9.00 62.53
C SER A 282 -40.35 -7.97 61.99
N THR A 283 -40.21 -6.84 62.69
CA THR A 283 -39.46 -5.65 62.22
C THR A 283 -37.94 -5.71 62.44
N LYS A 284 -37.36 -6.91 62.53
CA LYS A 284 -35.94 -7.15 62.80
C LYS A 284 -35.41 -8.40 62.08
N MET A 285 -34.99 -8.24 60.84
CA MET A 285 -33.93 -9.09 60.28
C MET A 285 -32.60 -8.58 60.83
N ALA A 286 -31.90 -9.39 61.61
CA ALA A 286 -30.64 -8.99 62.25
C ALA A 286 -29.42 -9.53 61.51
N GLU A 287 -29.49 -10.78 61.04
CA GLU A 287 -28.36 -11.52 60.48
C GLU A 287 -28.77 -12.38 59.28
N TYR A 288 -27.79 -12.73 58.44
CA TYR A 288 -27.94 -13.69 57.35
C TYR A 288 -26.92 -14.82 57.53
N LYS A 289 -27.37 -16.07 57.37
CA LYS A 289 -26.44 -17.20 57.20
C LYS A 289 -26.16 -17.39 55.70
N LEU A 290 -24.91 -17.74 55.37
CA LEU A 290 -24.45 -18.03 54.02
C LEU A 290 -24.41 -19.55 53.82
N CYS A 291 -25.09 -20.03 52.78
CA CYS A 291 -25.29 -21.44 52.49
C CYS A 291 -24.68 -21.82 51.14
N ILE A 292 -24.23 -23.08 51.00
CA ILE A 292 -23.60 -23.62 49.79
C ILE A 292 -24.45 -24.77 49.24
N CYS A 293 -24.89 -24.64 47.99
CA CYS A 293 -25.56 -25.69 47.24
C CYS A 293 -24.56 -26.80 46.86
N MET A 294 -24.58 -27.93 47.57
CA MET A 294 -23.75 -29.09 47.23
C MET A 294 -24.46 -29.98 46.20
N PRO A 295 -23.79 -30.44 45.12
CA PRO A 295 -22.37 -30.30 44.80
C PRO A 295 -22.03 -29.10 43.89
N ALA A 296 -23.00 -28.27 43.49
CA ALA A 296 -22.84 -27.22 42.49
C ALA A 296 -21.87 -26.08 42.89
N GLY A 297 -21.78 -25.78 44.18
CA GLY A 297 -20.96 -24.69 44.72
C GLY A 297 -21.59 -23.30 44.65
N GLN A 298 -22.86 -23.18 44.21
CA GLN A 298 -23.62 -21.92 44.27
C GLN A 298 -23.77 -21.47 45.74
N LEU A 299 -23.72 -20.15 45.96
CA LEU A 299 -23.87 -19.50 47.26
C LEU A 299 -25.23 -18.80 47.34
N PHE A 300 -25.93 -18.95 48.47
CA PHE A 300 -27.19 -18.25 48.74
C PHE A 300 -27.26 -17.76 50.19
N ARG A 301 -28.01 -16.67 50.42
CA ARG A 301 -28.24 -16.11 51.76
C ARG A 301 -29.61 -16.48 52.30
N ILE A 302 -29.68 -16.75 53.59
CA ILE A 302 -30.92 -17.10 54.30
C ILE A 302 -31.11 -16.13 55.48
N PRO A 303 -32.31 -15.54 55.67
CA PRO A 303 -32.56 -14.59 56.76
C PRO A 303 -32.69 -15.32 58.10
N VAL A 304 -32.05 -14.78 59.15
CA VAL A 304 -32.21 -15.23 60.53
C VAL A 304 -32.97 -14.17 61.32
N LEU A 305 -34.00 -14.60 62.05
CA LEU A 305 -34.78 -13.73 62.94
C LEU A 305 -34.12 -13.67 64.31
N GLU A 306 -34.26 -12.54 64.99
CA GLU A 306 -33.70 -12.32 66.33
C GLU A 306 -34.29 -13.36 67.33
N GLY A 307 -33.49 -14.39 67.66
CA GLY A 307 -33.89 -15.51 68.51
C GLY A 307 -34.07 -16.88 67.82
N THR A 308 -33.85 -17.02 66.51
CA THR A 308 -33.98 -18.31 65.78
C THR A 308 -32.65 -18.88 65.26
N ASP A 309 -31.62 -18.91 66.11
CA ASP A 309 -30.27 -19.44 65.81
C ASP A 309 -30.25 -20.86 65.21
N THR A 310 -31.31 -21.64 65.41
CA THR A 310 -31.41 -23.04 64.97
C THR A 310 -31.74 -23.23 63.49
N ILE A 311 -32.04 -22.18 62.72
CA ILE A 311 -32.30 -22.31 61.27
C ILE A 311 -31.00 -22.68 60.55
N ASN A 312 -30.98 -23.83 59.89
CA ASN A 312 -29.84 -24.36 59.15
C ASN A 312 -30.11 -24.38 57.64
N CYS A 313 -29.05 -24.49 56.83
CA CYS A 313 -29.14 -24.49 55.37
C CYS A 313 -29.91 -25.68 54.76
N ASP A 314 -30.11 -26.76 55.54
CA ASP A 314 -30.89 -27.94 55.18
C ASP A 314 -32.38 -27.85 55.58
N SER A 315 -32.75 -26.91 56.46
CA SER A 315 -34.12 -26.73 56.95
C SER A 315 -35.02 -25.86 56.06
N ILE A 316 -34.55 -25.47 54.88
CA ILE A 316 -35.25 -24.57 53.95
C ILE A 316 -35.80 -25.37 52.78
N ASP A 317 -37.06 -25.09 52.42
CA ASP A 317 -37.71 -25.72 51.28
C ASP A 317 -37.14 -25.18 49.96
N LEU A 318 -36.44 -26.06 49.24
CA LEU A 318 -35.84 -25.80 47.93
C LEU A 318 -36.74 -26.31 46.78
N THR A 319 -38.01 -26.66 47.02
CA THR A 319 -38.88 -27.26 45.98
C THR A 319 -39.67 -26.26 45.13
N GLY A 320 -39.59 -24.96 45.44
CA GLY A 320 -40.22 -23.89 44.64
C GLY A 320 -39.39 -23.43 43.43
N ASP A 321 -40.00 -22.61 42.56
CA ASP A 321 -39.36 -22.07 41.35
C ASP A 321 -38.12 -21.19 41.65
N ASP A 322 -38.06 -20.55 42.82
CA ASP A 322 -36.93 -19.72 43.30
C ASP A 322 -35.81 -20.55 43.99
N ASN A 323 -35.52 -21.77 43.51
CA ASN A 323 -34.47 -22.63 44.06
C ASN A 323 -33.06 -22.12 43.66
N PRO A 324 -32.19 -21.73 44.61
CA PRO A 324 -30.84 -21.22 44.33
C PRO A 324 -29.81 -22.31 43.98
N CYS A 325 -30.21 -23.58 43.99
CA CYS A 325 -29.35 -24.76 43.82
C CYS A 325 -29.63 -25.58 42.54
N VAL A 326 -30.31 -24.98 41.56
CA VAL A 326 -30.72 -25.58 40.27
C VAL A 326 -30.16 -24.76 39.10
#